data_AF-A0A2S6AS68-F1
#
_entry.id   AF-A0A2S6AS68-F1
#
_cell.length_a   1.000
_cell.length_b   1.000
_cell.length_c   1.000
_cell.angle_alpha   90.00
_cell.angle_beta   90.00
_cell.angle_gamma   90.00
#
_symmetry.space_group_name_H-M   'P 1'
#
loop_
_entity.id
_entity.type
_entity.pdbx_description
1 polymer ?
#
loop_
_entity_poly.entity_id
_entity_poly.type
_entity_poly.pdbx_seq_one_letter_code
_entity_poly.pdbx_strand_id
1 'polypeptide(L)'
;MSPTAVEAVRIIRSDQRYGWRNEWLDSRQSFPATGDFDLAAHAHGMLLVHNEDVVEAGAGFDTHQHLNTEIVTWVLEGTVVHQDSEHHSGLIRPDRRSRRHGHHRR
;
A
#
# COMPACT_ATOMS: atom_id res chain seq x y z
N MET A 1 -10.70 -27.86 -32.83
CA MET A 1 -10.73 -27.42 -31.42
C MET A 1 -9.38 -26.80 -31.11
N SER A 2 -9.31 -25.48 -30.95
CA SER A 2 -8.07 -24.82 -30.52
C SER A 2 -7.88 -25.07 -29.03
N PRO A 3 -6.66 -25.42 -28.57
CA PRO A 3 -6.41 -25.58 -27.14
C PRO A 3 -6.64 -24.23 -26.46
N THR A 4 -7.48 -24.23 -25.42
CA THR A 4 -7.66 -23.09 -24.53
C THR A 4 -6.29 -22.77 -23.93
N ALA A 5 -5.75 -21.58 -24.22
CA ALA A 5 -4.53 -21.13 -23.57
C ALA A 5 -4.78 -21.15 -22.07
N VAL A 6 -4.00 -21.94 -21.33
CA VAL A 6 -3.97 -21.85 -19.88
C VAL A 6 -3.45 -20.44 -19.61
N GLU A 7 -4.28 -19.58 -18.99
CA GLU A 7 -3.82 -18.27 -18.57
C GLU A 7 -2.53 -18.44 -17.76
N ALA A 8 -1.45 -17.80 -18.22
CA ALA A 8 -0.16 -17.90 -17.57
C ALA A 8 -0.24 -17.22 -16.21
N VAL A 9 -0.26 -18.01 -15.13
CA VAL A 9 -0.20 -17.51 -13.76
C VAL A 9 1.21 -16.99 -13.49
N ARG A 10 1.32 -15.70 -13.14
CA ARG A 10 2.57 -15.10 -12.67
C ARG A 10 2.63 -15.20 -11.15
N ILE A 11 3.70 -15.81 -10.64
CA ILE A 11 4.02 -15.84 -9.21
C ILE A 11 5.11 -14.80 -8.94
N ILE A 12 4.86 -13.89 -8.00
CA ILE A 12 5.87 -12.95 -7.48
C ILE A 12 6.16 -13.41 -6.05
N ARG A 13 7.35 -13.97 -5.82
CA ARG A 13 7.76 -14.39 -4.47
C ARG A 13 8.14 -13.18 -3.62
N SER A 14 8.09 -13.32 -2.30
CA SER A 14 8.32 -12.18 -1.38
C SER A 14 9.67 -11.51 -1.57
N ASP A 15 10.71 -12.30 -1.83
CA ASP A 15 12.09 -11.89 -2.10
C ASP A 15 12.30 -11.30 -3.52
N GLN A 16 11.29 -11.40 -4.37
CA GLN A 16 11.28 -10.84 -5.73
C GLN A 16 10.48 -9.54 -5.83
N ARG A 17 9.90 -9.06 -4.71
CA ARG A 17 9.21 -7.78 -4.64
C ARG A 17 10.20 -6.61 -4.71
N TYR A 18 9.73 -5.45 -5.15
CA TYR A 18 10.53 -4.24 -5.12
C TYR A 18 10.80 -3.85 -3.66
N GLY A 19 12.07 -3.63 -3.32
CA GLY A 19 12.47 -3.18 -2.01
C GLY A 19 12.70 -1.67 -2.00
N TRP A 20 12.16 -0.98 -0.99
CA TRP A 20 12.53 0.39 -0.68
C TRP A 20 12.83 0.50 0.80
N ARG A 21 13.97 1.11 1.14
CA ARG A 21 14.42 1.21 2.53
C ARG A 21 15.07 2.56 2.79
N ASN A 22 14.76 3.14 3.94
CA ASN A 22 15.45 4.28 4.50
C ASN A 22 15.77 4.02 5.99
N GLU A 23 16.10 5.06 6.75
CA GLU A 23 16.47 4.96 8.16
C GLU A 23 15.36 4.47 9.10
N TRP A 24 14.09 4.50 8.68
CA TRP A 24 12.93 4.14 9.53
C TRP A 24 11.88 3.23 8.86
N LEU A 25 11.98 2.98 7.55
CA LEU A 25 11.05 2.16 6.77
C LEU A 25 11.80 1.05 6.04
N ASP A 26 11.30 -0.18 6.17
CA ASP A 26 11.57 -1.29 5.26
C ASP A 26 10.27 -1.68 4.53
N SER A 27 10.20 -1.39 3.23
CA SER A 27 9.01 -1.60 2.40
C SER A 27 9.25 -2.66 1.34
N ARG A 28 8.35 -3.65 1.25
CA ARG A 28 8.29 -4.64 0.17
C ARG A 28 7.05 -4.39 -0.69
N GLN A 29 7.26 -3.98 -1.93
CA GLN A 29 6.20 -3.52 -2.84
C GLN A 29 5.98 -4.53 -3.97
N SER A 30 4.72 -4.95 -4.13
CA SER A 30 4.36 -5.91 -5.18
C SER A 30 4.30 -5.27 -6.57
N PHE A 31 4.02 -3.96 -6.60
CA PHE A 31 4.07 -3.09 -7.77
C PHE A 31 4.96 -1.88 -7.44
N PRO A 32 5.68 -1.29 -8.41
CA PRO A 32 6.42 -0.06 -8.19
C PRO A 32 5.50 1.05 -7.68
N ALA A 33 5.79 1.63 -6.51
CA ALA A 33 4.94 2.65 -5.90
C ALA A 33 5.68 3.87 -5.34
N THR A 34 7.00 3.78 -5.10
CA THR A 34 7.78 4.90 -4.51
C THR A 34 8.48 5.74 -5.57
N GLY A 35 8.12 7.02 -5.70
CA GLY A 35 8.68 7.96 -6.68
C GLY A 35 7.64 8.42 -7.71
N ASP A 36 8.07 9.03 -8.81
CA ASP A 36 7.19 9.46 -9.90
C ASP A 36 6.81 8.28 -10.82
N PHE A 37 6.08 7.30 -10.27
CA PHE A 37 5.63 6.13 -11.02
C PHE A 37 4.17 6.27 -11.49
N ASP A 38 3.91 5.84 -12.73
CA ASP A 38 2.55 5.60 -13.22
C ASP A 38 2.01 4.31 -12.58
N LEU A 39 1.25 4.48 -11.50
CA LEU A 39 0.64 3.37 -10.76
C LEU A 39 -0.35 2.58 -11.62
N ALA A 40 -1.08 3.24 -12.52
CA ALA A 40 -2.10 2.59 -13.33
C ALA A 40 -1.47 1.65 -14.37
N ALA A 41 -0.32 2.03 -14.94
CA ALA A 41 0.42 1.21 -15.90
C ALA A 41 0.96 -0.11 -15.29
N HIS A 42 1.11 -0.17 -13.96
CA HIS A 42 1.68 -1.33 -13.26
C HIS A 42 0.69 -2.09 -12.38
N ALA A 43 -0.58 -1.67 -12.39
CA ALA A 43 -1.63 -2.23 -11.54
C ALA A 43 -2.03 -3.66 -11.91
N HIS A 44 -2.51 -4.40 -10.92
CA HIS A 44 -3.24 -5.65 -11.15
C HIS A 44 -4.74 -5.39 -11.10
N GLY A 45 -5.34 -5.10 -12.26
CA GLY A 45 -6.72 -4.65 -12.33
C GLY A 45 -6.91 -3.35 -11.54
N MET A 46 -7.78 -3.36 -10.52
CA MET A 46 -8.01 -2.20 -9.65
C MET A 46 -6.99 -2.07 -8.51
N LEU A 47 -6.14 -3.07 -8.29
CA LEU A 47 -5.13 -3.03 -7.23
C LEU A 47 -3.90 -2.27 -7.72
N LEU A 48 -3.82 -1.00 -7.34
CA LEU A 48 -2.73 -0.10 -7.74
C LEU A 48 -1.45 -0.32 -6.93
N VAL A 49 -1.59 -0.50 -5.61
CA VAL A 49 -0.47 -0.61 -4.66
C VAL A 49 -0.74 -1.76 -3.69
N HIS A 50 0.28 -2.56 -3.42
CA HIS A 50 0.24 -3.62 -2.40
C HIS A 50 1.61 -3.76 -1.74
N ASN A 51 1.72 -3.20 -0.54
CA ASN A 51 2.97 -3.11 0.21
C ASN A 51 2.88 -3.89 1.53
N GLU A 52 4.05 -4.34 1.97
CA GLU A 52 4.31 -4.78 3.33
C GLU A 52 5.40 -3.89 3.91
N ASP A 53 5.01 -3.10 4.91
CA ASP A 53 5.84 -2.04 5.46
C ASP A 53 6.15 -2.33 6.94
N VAL A 54 7.43 -2.30 7.29
CA VAL A 54 7.91 -2.29 8.68
C VAL A 54 8.38 -0.87 8.98
N VAL A 55 7.71 -0.21 9.92
CA VAL A 55 7.94 1.18 10.31
C VAL A 55 8.48 1.22 11.73
N GLU A 56 9.61 1.88 11.93
CA GLU A 56 10.21 2.06 13.26
C GLU A 56 9.30 2.85 14.21
N ALA A 57 9.41 2.57 15.51
CA ALA A 57 8.56 3.20 16.51
C ALA A 57 8.73 4.73 16.53
N GLY A 58 7.62 5.47 16.46
CA GLY A 58 7.62 6.93 16.43
C GLY A 58 7.89 7.56 15.07
N ALA A 59 8.19 6.75 14.05
CA ALA A 59 8.25 7.20 12.67
C ALA A 59 6.88 7.16 11.98
N GLY A 60 6.79 7.76 10.81
CA GLY A 60 5.56 7.79 10.01
C GLY A 60 5.77 8.50 8.68
N PHE A 61 4.74 8.46 7.85
CA PHE A 61 4.73 9.13 6.56
C PHE A 61 4.28 10.58 6.72
N ASP A 62 4.93 11.47 5.98
CA ASP A 62 4.49 12.87 5.87
C ASP A 62 3.07 12.95 5.29
N THR A 63 2.36 14.02 5.63
CA THR A 63 1.05 14.31 5.00
C THR A 63 1.20 14.44 3.49
N HIS A 64 0.47 13.62 2.73
CA HIS A 64 0.45 13.65 1.27
C HIS A 64 -0.98 13.43 0.74
N GLN A 65 -1.19 13.71 -0.54
CA GLN A 65 -2.51 13.65 -1.16
C GLN A 65 -2.77 12.29 -1.80
N HIS A 66 -4.02 11.82 -1.68
CA HIS A 66 -4.57 10.72 -2.45
C HIS A 66 -5.85 11.18 -3.14
N LEU A 67 -6.00 10.85 -4.42
CA LEU A 67 -7.17 11.21 -5.21
C LEU A 67 -7.79 9.95 -5.79
N ASN A 68 -9.11 9.80 -5.64
CA ASN A 68 -9.92 8.74 -6.25
C ASN A 68 -9.42 7.31 -5.94
N THR A 69 -8.92 7.07 -4.73
CA THR A 69 -8.32 5.79 -4.33
C THR A 69 -8.90 5.31 -3.00
N GLU A 70 -9.18 4.02 -2.84
CA GLU A 70 -9.43 3.45 -1.52
C GLU A 70 -8.11 2.92 -0.92
N ILE A 71 -7.81 3.30 0.32
CA ILE A 71 -6.65 2.79 1.05
C ILE A 71 -7.14 1.85 2.14
N VAL A 72 -6.58 0.63 2.13
CA VAL A 72 -6.82 -0.38 3.14
C VAL A 72 -5.53 -0.65 3.90
N THR A 73 -5.54 -0.41 5.21
CA THR A 73 -4.41 -0.70 6.09
C THR A 73 -4.76 -1.88 6.99
N TRP A 74 -3.84 -2.85 7.06
CA TRP A 74 -3.91 -3.96 8.00
C TRP A 74 -2.62 -3.99 8.83
N VAL A 75 -2.75 -3.74 10.13
CA VAL A 75 -1.63 -3.83 11.08
C VAL A 75 -1.43 -5.29 11.50
N LEU A 76 -0.24 -5.83 11.22
CA LEU A 76 0.15 -7.19 11.64
C LEU A 76 0.75 -7.21 13.06
N GLU A 77 1.52 -6.18 13.41
CA GLU A 77 2.17 -6.00 14.71
C GLU A 77 2.26 -4.51 15.05
N GLY A 78 2.31 -4.16 16.35
CA GLY A 78 2.39 -2.78 16.80
C GLY A 78 1.07 -2.02 16.66
N THR A 79 1.13 -0.71 16.44
CA THR A 79 -0.06 0.14 16.23
C THR A 79 0.25 1.30 15.29
N VAL A 80 -0.75 1.73 14.52
CA VAL A 80 -0.64 2.88 13.61
C VAL A 80 -1.68 3.93 13.98
N VAL A 81 -1.25 5.19 14.08
CA VAL A 81 -2.15 6.33 14.13
C VAL A 81 -2.40 6.81 12.71
N HIS A 82 -3.66 6.91 12.33
CA HIS A 82 -4.05 7.58 11.10
C HIS A 82 -4.65 8.94 11.43
N GLN A 83 -4.34 9.94 10.60
CA GLN A 83 -4.97 11.26 10.58
C GLN A 83 -5.21 11.69 9.13
N ASP A 84 -6.42 12.18 8.82
CA ASP A 84 -6.76 12.71 7.50
C ASP A 84 -6.99 14.22 7.51
N SER A 85 -7.22 14.79 6.32
CA SER A 85 -7.48 16.23 6.12
C SER A 85 -8.85 16.69 6.61
N GLU A 86 -9.78 15.77 6.87
CA GLU A 86 -11.07 16.08 7.50
C GLU A 86 -10.99 16.04 9.03
N HIS A 87 -9.78 15.89 9.58
CA HIS A 87 -9.47 15.77 11.00
C HIS A 87 -9.98 14.47 11.64
N HIS A 88 -10.34 13.46 10.84
CA HIS A 88 -10.54 12.14 11.41
C HIS A 88 -9.18 11.59 11.84
N SER A 89 -9.14 11.07 13.06
CA SER A 89 -7.98 10.35 13.56
C SER A 89 -8.41 9.05 14.22
N GLY A 90 -7.53 8.05 14.21
CA GLY A 90 -7.82 6.77 14.84
C GLY A 90 -6.59 5.90 15.02
N LEU A 91 -6.59 5.12 16.10
CA LEU A 91 -5.58 4.12 16.37
C LEU A 91 -6.00 2.77 15.75
N ILE A 92 -5.13 2.21 14.93
CA ILE A 92 -5.30 0.89 14.30
C ILE A 92 -4.38 -0.08 15.04
N ARG A 93 -4.93 -1.21 15.50
CA ARG A 93 -4.24 -2.26 16.25
C ARG A 93 -4.33 -3.60 15.49
N PRO A 94 -3.50 -4.60 15.84
CA PRO A 94 -3.57 -5.91 15.22
C PRO A 94 -4.90 -6.56 15.59
N ASP A 95 -5.68 -6.97 14.58
CA ASP A 95 -7.09 -7.43 14.60
C ASP A 95 -8.10 -6.47 13.93
N ARG A 96 -7.72 -5.19 13.72
CA ARG A 96 -8.55 -4.21 13.01
C ARG A 96 -8.00 -3.91 11.64
N ARG A 97 -8.89 -3.88 10.65
CA ARG A 97 -8.62 -3.30 9.32
C ARG A 97 -9.19 -1.90 9.27
N SER A 98 -8.45 -0.98 8.68
CA SER A 98 -8.96 0.36 8.34
C SER A 98 -9.19 0.46 6.84
N ARG A 99 -10.29 1.08 6.44
CA ARG A 99 -10.64 1.42 5.05
C ARG A 99 -10.92 2.90 4.96
N ARG A 100 -10.37 3.58 3.95
CA ARG A 100 -10.56 5.01 3.73
C ARG A 100 -10.66 5.34 2.25
N HIS A 101 -11.46 6.34 1.93
CA HIS A 101 -11.53 6.89 0.58
C HIS A 101 -10.64 8.13 0.51
N GLY A 102 -9.67 8.09 -0.39
CA GLY A 102 -8.82 9.21 -0.79
C GLY A 102 -9.65 10.22 -1.56
N HIS A 103 -10.44 10.99 -0.81
CA HIS A 103 -10.82 12.32 -1.21
C HIS A 103 -10.10 13.31 -0.31
N HIS A 104 -10.07 14.56 -0.78
CA HIS A 104 -9.71 15.78 -0.07
C HIS A 104 -8.38 16.43 -0.47
N ARG A 105 -8.60 17.58 -1.11
CA ARG A 105 -7.64 18.60 -1.48
C ARG A 105 -7.20 19.33 -0.22
N ARG A 106 -5.93 19.77 -0.18
CA ARG A 106 -5.68 21.13 0.31
C ARG A 106 -5.85 22.07 -0.87
#